data_AF-A0A7Y6PP28-F1
#
_entry.id   AF-A0A7Y6PP28-F1
#
_cell.length_a   1.000
_cell.length_b   1.000
_cell.length_c   1.000
_cell.angle_alpha   90.00
_cell.angle_beta   90.00
_cell.angle_gamma   90.00
#
_symmetry.space_group_name_H-M   'P 1'
#
loop_
_entity.id
_entity.type
_entity.pdbx_description
1 polymer ?
#
loop_
_entity_poly.entity_id
_entity_poly.type
_entity_poly.pdbx_seq_one_letter_code
_entity_poly.pdbx_strand_id
1 'polypeptide(L)'
;MSSVCVAECTRATECGDGYACDEAGHCQRATGELGDSCKSEVECVAGLSCQMDDVLDENGDVVSSCNRETGGRPAGDVCDLDDDCRNGTCALGHCVDLCTSTRDCGYGTSCTNIPRIEASGRMFGGCLQSRGALSWDIPIQGPSASVQLPLPAAARSVSVYFSVEDLTQKVGATSVHAPSGLPVVGPQCVTGEGSEEANYYTCPVRHRPELGQSVLAMPSSPTQPLQAGVYSLTVQSQRAVDSQVGTAIPSMTAVIKLDSSPVLDLHFHFLNFDEHPCSSAFGGHLDAATAKAASFFQDDYLSELKDILARGGVTLNNKSYDDLRDHPDLDGLDVAKVGELLKLGTSSVGINVFFVRTLSPIGLQAFGPSPGPAGLGGTRQSGIVIGLDTLCYRNWSQLARLTAHEIAAYMGLYKNIELKADDPRVKYLDPLDDTDGSPTNLMFNSEFGGVDISPAQREILSRSAVLR
;
A
#
# COMPACT_ATOMS: atom_id res chain seq x y z
N MET A 1 -53.28 26.11 -1.28
CA MET A 1 -52.14 25.19 -1.37
C MET A 1 -50.89 26.02 -1.18
N SER A 2 -50.29 26.00 0.00
CA SER A 2 -49.03 26.73 0.26
C SER A 2 -47.89 25.94 -0.37
N SER A 3 -47.22 26.50 -1.37
CA SER A 3 -45.98 25.96 -1.92
C SER A 3 -44.89 26.12 -0.86
N VAL A 4 -44.57 25.04 -0.16
CA VAL A 4 -43.41 24.99 0.74
C VAL A 4 -42.18 24.81 -0.14
N CYS A 5 -41.23 25.74 -0.06
CA CYS A 5 -39.92 25.56 -0.68
C CYS A 5 -39.18 24.45 0.07
N VAL A 6 -38.79 23.39 -0.65
CA VAL A 6 -37.95 22.31 -0.11
C VAL A 6 -36.57 22.43 -0.74
N ALA A 7 -35.52 22.34 0.07
CA ALA A 7 -34.15 22.39 -0.42
C ALA A 7 -33.86 21.13 -1.25
N GLU A 8 -33.26 21.32 -2.43
CA GLU A 8 -32.79 20.22 -3.27
C GLU A 8 -31.42 19.73 -2.80
N CYS A 9 -31.17 18.43 -2.95
CA CYS A 9 -29.95 17.78 -2.53
C CYS A 9 -29.57 16.60 -3.44
N THR A 10 -28.26 16.36 -3.55
CA THR A 10 -27.69 15.14 -4.10
C THR A 10 -27.22 14.21 -2.98
N ARG A 11 -26.74 14.77 -1.86
CA ARG A 11 -26.22 14.04 -0.69
C ARG A 11 -26.84 14.57 0.59
N ALA A 12 -26.97 13.71 1.60
CA ALA A 12 -27.58 14.07 2.88
C ALA A 12 -26.81 15.19 3.62
N THR A 13 -25.47 15.20 3.50
CA THR A 13 -24.62 16.26 4.08
C THR A 13 -24.94 17.67 3.58
N GLU A 14 -25.64 17.83 2.45
CA GLU A 14 -26.09 19.13 1.93
C GLU A 14 -27.33 19.66 2.67
N CYS A 15 -28.09 18.78 3.32
CA CYS A 15 -29.29 19.14 4.05
C CYS A 15 -29.03 19.64 5.48
N GLY A 16 -27.82 19.39 6.00
CA GLY A 16 -27.45 19.68 7.39
C GLY A 16 -27.84 18.56 8.36
N ASP A 17 -27.41 18.72 9.62
CA ASP A 17 -27.63 17.73 10.67
C ASP A 17 -29.12 17.48 10.98
N GLY A 18 -29.49 16.21 11.17
CA GLY A 18 -30.86 15.75 11.39
C GLY A 18 -31.76 15.77 10.14
N TYR A 19 -31.17 15.81 8.94
CA TYR A 19 -31.88 15.73 7.67
C TYR A 19 -31.26 14.68 6.74
N ALA A 20 -32.13 13.96 6.01
CA ALA A 20 -31.77 13.04 4.95
C ALA A 20 -32.08 13.64 3.58
N CYS A 21 -31.36 13.18 2.56
CA CYS A 21 -31.70 13.47 1.18
C CYS A 21 -32.52 12.31 0.60
N ASP A 22 -33.79 12.55 0.26
CA ASP A 22 -34.66 11.50 -0.27
C ASP A 22 -34.31 11.12 -1.72
N GLU A 23 -34.96 10.07 -2.25
CA GLU A 23 -34.74 9.62 -3.64
C GLU A 23 -35.02 10.71 -4.69
N ALA A 24 -36.00 11.58 -4.43
CA ALA A 24 -36.36 12.70 -5.30
C ALA A 24 -35.37 13.87 -5.20
N GLY A 25 -34.39 13.81 -4.30
CA GLY A 25 -33.40 14.86 -4.09
C GLY A 25 -33.94 16.01 -3.24
N HIS A 26 -34.82 15.73 -2.29
CA HIS A 26 -35.31 16.72 -1.33
C HIS A 26 -34.79 16.45 0.08
N CYS A 27 -34.48 17.52 0.79
CA CYS A 27 -34.13 17.44 2.21
C CYS A 27 -35.36 17.16 3.07
N GLN A 28 -35.36 16.00 3.73
CA GLN A 28 -36.40 15.60 4.68
C GLN A 28 -35.81 15.50 6.08
N ARG A 29 -36.59 15.89 7.09
CA ARG A 29 -36.16 15.76 8.48
C ARG A 29 -36.09 14.27 8.84
N ALA A 30 -34.98 13.86 9.45
CA ALA A 30 -34.85 12.54 10.03
C ALA A 30 -35.91 12.31 11.12
N THR A 31 -36.30 11.05 11.33
CA THR A 31 -37.40 10.70 12.26
C THR A 31 -36.96 9.79 13.40
N GLY A 32 -35.76 9.23 13.37
CA GLY A 32 -35.26 8.32 14.41
C GLY A 32 -35.01 9.04 15.72
N GLU A 33 -35.69 8.61 16.77
CA GLU A 33 -35.53 9.08 18.14
C GLU A 33 -34.49 8.25 18.91
N LEU A 34 -34.16 8.66 20.13
CA LEU A 34 -33.18 7.98 20.97
C LEU A 34 -33.59 6.51 21.22
N GLY A 35 -32.74 5.58 20.81
CA GLY A 35 -32.94 4.13 20.92
C GLY A 35 -33.69 3.48 19.76
N ASP A 36 -34.18 4.25 18.78
CA ASP A 36 -34.73 3.69 17.55
C ASP A 36 -33.62 2.99 16.77
N SER A 37 -33.94 1.87 16.11
CA SER A 37 -32.99 1.22 15.22
C SER A 37 -32.70 2.11 14.01
N CYS A 38 -31.45 2.14 13.59
CA CYS A 38 -31.00 2.89 12.44
C CYS A 38 -30.03 2.06 11.61
N LYS A 39 -29.84 2.42 10.34
CA LYS A 39 -28.84 1.84 9.43
C LYS A 39 -27.90 2.88 8.82
N SER A 40 -28.21 4.15 9.03
CA SER A 40 -27.50 5.28 8.47
C SER A 40 -27.56 6.45 9.42
N GLU A 41 -26.50 7.26 9.44
CA GLU A 41 -26.44 8.48 10.24
C GLU A 41 -27.61 9.41 9.97
N VAL A 42 -28.09 9.43 8.73
CA VAL A 42 -29.15 10.33 8.26
C VAL A 42 -30.55 9.94 8.74
N GLU A 43 -30.69 8.80 9.41
CA GLU A 43 -31.96 8.32 9.97
C GLU A 43 -32.25 8.91 11.36
N CYS A 44 -31.23 9.42 12.04
CA CYS A 44 -31.33 9.95 13.40
C CYS A 44 -31.58 11.47 13.41
N VAL A 45 -32.40 11.95 14.34
CA VAL A 45 -32.65 13.39 14.50
C VAL A 45 -31.40 14.15 14.97
N ALA A 46 -31.34 15.45 14.71
CA ALA A 46 -30.21 16.31 15.08
C ALA A 46 -29.78 16.15 16.55
N GLY A 47 -28.47 16.06 16.78
CA GLY A 47 -27.85 15.76 18.08
C GLY A 47 -27.86 14.28 18.47
N LEU A 48 -28.32 13.39 17.60
CA LEU A 48 -28.14 11.95 17.68
C LEU A 48 -27.31 11.46 16.48
N SER A 49 -26.58 10.37 16.68
CA SER A 49 -25.86 9.63 15.66
C SER A 49 -26.32 8.18 15.64
N CYS A 50 -26.26 7.53 14.48
CA CYS A 50 -26.48 6.11 14.36
C CYS A 50 -25.23 5.38 14.85
N GLN A 51 -25.30 4.72 16.00
CA GLN A 51 -24.15 4.04 16.62
C GLN A 51 -24.38 2.53 16.57
N MET A 52 -23.33 1.75 16.28
CA MET A 52 -23.43 0.30 16.33
C MET A 52 -23.45 -0.19 17.77
N ASP A 53 -24.40 -1.04 18.07
CA ASP A 53 -24.46 -1.78 19.32
C ASP A 53 -23.55 -3.03 19.24
N ASP A 54 -23.10 -3.53 20.38
CA ASP A 54 -22.37 -4.82 20.47
C ASP A 54 -23.29 -6.04 20.29
N VAL A 55 -24.53 -5.81 19.85
CA VAL A 55 -25.58 -6.82 19.72
C VAL A 55 -25.75 -7.16 18.24
N LEU A 56 -25.88 -8.46 17.97
CA LEU A 56 -26.24 -8.96 16.65
C LEU A 56 -27.75 -9.23 16.58
N ASP A 57 -28.36 -9.01 15.41
CA ASP A 57 -29.76 -9.37 15.17
C ASP A 57 -29.93 -10.89 14.99
N GLU A 58 -31.17 -11.34 14.76
CA GLU A 58 -31.48 -12.76 14.55
C GLU A 58 -30.79 -13.37 13.30
N ASN A 59 -30.37 -12.53 12.35
CA ASN A 59 -29.64 -12.92 11.14
C ASN A 59 -28.11 -12.89 11.37
N GLY A 60 -27.68 -12.39 12.52
CA GLY A 60 -26.28 -12.19 12.87
C GLY A 60 -25.67 -10.92 12.28
N ASP A 61 -26.49 -9.96 11.85
CA ASP A 61 -26.06 -8.65 11.35
C ASP A 61 -25.82 -7.70 12.52
N VAL A 62 -24.93 -6.72 12.33
CA VAL A 62 -24.64 -5.72 13.36
C VAL A 62 -25.85 -4.81 13.54
N VAL A 63 -26.35 -4.71 14.77
CA VAL A 63 -27.44 -3.79 15.10
C VAL A 63 -26.87 -2.40 15.37
N SER A 64 -27.60 -1.38 14.95
CA SER A 64 -27.31 0.00 15.28
C SER A 64 -28.57 0.73 15.72
N SER A 65 -28.40 1.69 16.61
CA SER A 65 -29.47 2.51 17.16
C SER A 65 -29.07 3.98 17.27
N CYS A 66 -30.07 4.86 17.19
CA CYS A 66 -29.87 6.29 17.33
C CYS A 66 -29.50 6.61 18.78
N ASN A 67 -28.27 7.03 19.00
CA ASN A 67 -27.72 7.38 20.30
C ASN A 67 -27.27 8.83 20.32
N ARG A 68 -27.06 9.40 21.50
CA ARG A 68 -26.53 10.77 21.59
C ARG A 68 -25.14 10.83 20.96
N GLU A 69 -24.92 11.81 20.11
CA GLU A 69 -23.57 12.11 19.61
C GLU A 69 -22.62 12.28 20.80
N THR A 70 -21.43 11.70 20.69
CA THR A 70 -20.38 11.91 21.68
C THR A 70 -19.59 13.17 21.34
N GLY A 71 -18.76 13.64 22.28
CA GLY A 71 -17.82 14.75 22.02
C GLY A 71 -16.59 14.33 21.19
N GLY A 72 -16.64 13.19 20.51
CA GLY A 72 -15.54 12.62 19.74
C GLY A 72 -15.27 13.33 18.41
N ARG A 73 -14.38 12.73 17.62
CA ARG A 73 -13.91 13.23 16.32
C ARG A 73 -14.92 12.95 15.20
N PRO A 74 -15.01 13.81 14.17
CA PRO A 74 -15.87 13.59 13.01
C PRO A 74 -15.37 12.42 12.14
N ALA A 75 -16.24 11.93 11.25
CA ALA A 75 -15.88 10.90 10.28
C ALA A 75 -14.69 11.31 9.39
N GLY A 76 -13.78 10.37 9.14
CA GLY A 76 -12.52 10.55 8.42
C GLY A 76 -11.32 10.80 9.32
N ASP A 77 -11.51 11.32 10.54
CA ASP A 77 -10.41 11.53 11.49
C ASP A 77 -9.85 10.19 11.99
N VAL A 78 -8.58 10.17 12.37
CA VAL A 78 -7.92 9.00 12.94
C VAL A 78 -8.52 8.67 14.31
N CYS A 79 -8.66 7.39 14.64
CA CYS A 79 -9.13 6.89 15.93
C CYS A 79 -8.42 5.58 16.30
N ASP A 80 -8.37 5.29 17.60
CA ASP A 80 -7.90 4.00 18.12
C ASP A 80 -9.08 3.17 18.67
N LEU A 81 -10.13 3.85 19.17
CA LEU A 81 -11.30 3.27 19.81
C LEU A 81 -12.59 3.90 19.30
N ASP A 82 -13.70 3.16 19.39
CA ASP A 82 -15.06 3.64 19.04
C ASP A 82 -15.42 4.95 19.75
N ASP A 83 -15.08 5.06 21.04
CA ASP A 83 -15.36 6.26 21.87
C ASP A 83 -14.55 7.50 21.45
N ASP A 84 -13.51 7.35 20.62
CA ASP A 84 -12.80 8.50 20.04
C ASP A 84 -13.66 9.22 18.99
N CYS A 85 -14.68 8.55 18.45
CA CYS A 85 -15.49 9.01 17.34
C CYS A 85 -16.84 9.55 17.79
N ARG A 86 -17.28 10.66 17.16
CA ARG A 86 -18.55 11.33 17.46
C ARG A 86 -19.75 10.38 17.32
N ASN A 87 -19.68 9.49 16.34
CA ASN A 87 -20.69 8.48 16.01
C ASN A 87 -20.40 7.11 16.66
N GLY A 88 -19.44 7.03 17.59
CA GLY A 88 -19.12 5.79 18.30
C GLY A 88 -18.63 4.65 17.41
N THR A 89 -18.06 4.95 16.24
CA THR A 89 -17.56 3.92 15.31
C THR A 89 -16.17 4.26 14.79
N CYS A 90 -15.18 3.50 15.24
CA CYS A 90 -13.82 3.47 14.75
C CYS A 90 -13.60 2.21 13.92
N ALA A 91 -13.31 2.38 12.62
CA ALA A 91 -13.02 1.27 11.74
C ALA A 91 -11.83 1.59 10.84
N LEU A 92 -10.92 0.63 10.70
CA LEU A 92 -9.69 0.79 9.90
C LEU A 92 -8.83 1.99 10.38
N GLY A 93 -8.87 2.29 11.69
CA GLY A 93 -8.17 3.42 12.30
C GLY A 93 -8.77 4.79 12.00
N HIS A 94 -10.00 4.85 11.46
CA HIS A 94 -10.69 6.10 11.17
C HIS A 94 -12.13 6.09 11.69
N CYS A 95 -12.63 7.27 12.07
CA CYS A 95 -14.04 7.44 12.41
C CYS A 95 -14.90 7.28 11.16
N VAL A 96 -15.96 6.48 11.23
CA VAL A 96 -16.77 6.12 10.05
C VAL A 96 -18.25 6.33 10.32
N ASP A 97 -18.93 7.15 9.51
CA ASP A 97 -20.38 7.29 9.56
C ASP A 97 -21.05 6.05 8.96
N LEU A 98 -22.11 5.57 9.60
CA LEU A 98 -22.92 4.47 9.07
C LEU A 98 -23.72 4.93 7.86
N CYS A 99 -23.88 4.05 6.88
CA CYS A 99 -24.60 4.35 5.66
C CYS A 99 -25.31 3.13 5.07
N THR A 100 -26.38 3.42 4.34
CA THR A 100 -27.04 2.45 3.45
C THR A 100 -26.68 2.69 1.98
N SER A 101 -26.34 3.94 1.65
CA SER A 101 -26.06 4.36 0.29
C SER A 101 -24.97 5.42 0.23
N THR A 102 -24.34 5.60 -0.94
CA THR A 102 -23.33 6.67 -1.13
C THR A 102 -23.92 8.08 -0.99
N ARG A 103 -25.24 8.25 -1.12
CA ARG A 103 -25.93 9.53 -0.92
C ARG A 103 -25.92 9.95 0.56
N ASP A 104 -25.80 9.00 1.48
CA ASP A 104 -25.72 9.25 2.92
C ASP A 104 -24.37 9.85 3.30
N CYS A 105 -23.34 9.56 2.49
CA CYS A 105 -21.96 9.92 2.77
C CYS A 105 -21.57 11.33 2.29
N GLY A 106 -20.62 11.96 2.99
CA GLY A 106 -20.04 13.25 2.62
C GLY A 106 -19.30 13.27 1.28
N TYR A 107 -19.03 14.45 0.74
CA TYR A 107 -18.25 14.61 -0.50
C TYR A 107 -16.87 13.91 -0.39
N GLY A 108 -16.47 13.25 -1.49
CA GLY A 108 -15.21 12.48 -1.53
C GLY A 108 -15.28 11.09 -0.90
N THR A 109 -16.39 10.73 -0.24
CA THR A 109 -16.61 9.40 0.36
C THR A 109 -17.71 8.63 -0.37
N SER A 110 -17.70 7.31 -0.19
CA SER A 110 -18.67 6.36 -0.73
C SER A 110 -19.04 5.31 0.32
N CYS A 111 -20.29 4.89 0.30
CA CYS A 111 -20.76 3.84 1.19
C CYS A 111 -20.19 2.49 0.74
N THR A 112 -19.52 1.78 1.64
CA THR A 112 -18.96 0.45 1.38
C THR A 112 -19.18 -0.46 2.57
N ASN A 113 -19.13 -1.77 2.33
CA ASN A 113 -19.24 -2.75 3.39
C ASN A 113 -17.88 -2.92 4.07
N ILE A 114 -17.84 -2.75 5.39
CA ILE A 114 -16.64 -2.84 6.22
C ILE A 114 -16.82 -3.99 7.21
N PRO A 115 -15.86 -4.92 7.33
CA PRO A 115 -15.92 -5.96 8.35
C PRO A 115 -15.57 -5.39 9.73
N ARG A 116 -16.38 -5.71 10.74
CA ARG A 116 -16.13 -5.35 12.15
C ARG A 116 -15.51 -6.54 12.91
N ILE A 117 -14.34 -6.33 13.51
CA ILE A 117 -13.57 -7.35 14.22
C ILE A 117 -14.33 -7.88 15.44
N GLU A 118 -14.85 -6.97 16.24
CA GLU A 118 -15.57 -7.23 17.49
C GLU A 118 -16.84 -8.04 17.24
N ALA A 119 -17.44 -7.86 16.06
CA ALA A 119 -18.59 -8.60 15.57
C ALA A 119 -18.20 -9.86 14.77
N SER A 120 -17.02 -10.45 14.99
CA SER A 120 -16.55 -11.66 14.28
C SER A 120 -16.52 -11.52 12.75
N GLY A 121 -16.17 -10.33 12.26
CA GLY A 121 -16.03 -10.03 10.83
C GLY A 121 -17.35 -9.78 10.10
N ARG A 122 -18.46 -9.54 10.82
CA ARG A 122 -19.73 -9.13 10.20
C ARG A 122 -19.56 -7.79 9.50
N MET A 123 -20.24 -7.65 8.37
CA MET A 123 -20.13 -6.47 7.52
C MET A 123 -21.17 -5.44 7.94
N PHE A 124 -20.80 -4.17 7.97
CA PHE A 124 -21.72 -3.04 8.09
C PHE A 124 -21.44 -2.01 6.98
N GLY A 125 -22.43 -1.18 6.66
CA GLY A 125 -22.26 -0.09 5.70
C GLY A 125 -21.62 1.11 6.37
N GLY A 126 -20.46 1.54 5.87
CA GLY A 126 -19.74 2.71 6.38
C GLY A 126 -19.21 3.62 5.28
N CYS A 127 -19.18 4.92 5.55
CA CYS A 127 -18.65 5.94 4.65
C CYS A 127 -17.12 5.98 4.72
N LEU A 128 -16.46 5.40 3.70
CA LEU A 128 -15.01 5.52 3.51
C LEU A 128 -14.70 6.47 2.35
N GLN A 129 -13.48 7.01 2.33
CA GLN A 129 -13.00 7.75 1.16
C GLN A 129 -13.14 6.92 -0.11
N SER A 130 -13.63 7.54 -1.18
CA SER A 130 -13.93 6.88 -2.45
C SER A 130 -12.70 6.60 -3.31
N ARG A 131 -11.56 7.21 -2.94
CA ARG A 131 -10.30 7.23 -3.69
C ARG A 131 -9.09 7.26 -2.75
N GLY A 132 -7.91 6.95 -3.29
CA GLY A 132 -6.65 6.93 -2.56
C GLY A 132 -6.47 5.68 -1.70
N ALA A 133 -5.75 5.85 -0.59
CA ALA A 133 -5.40 4.79 0.35
C ALA A 133 -5.69 5.18 1.80
N LEU A 134 -6.16 4.24 2.61
CA LEU A 134 -6.29 4.37 4.07
C LEU A 134 -5.11 3.67 4.73
N SER A 135 -4.58 4.24 5.81
CA SER A 135 -3.48 3.66 6.57
C SER A 135 -3.74 3.72 8.07
N TRP A 136 -3.45 2.64 8.79
CA TRP A 136 -3.56 2.60 10.24
C TRP A 136 -2.58 1.62 10.86
N ASP A 137 -2.21 1.88 12.12
CA ASP A 137 -1.37 1.00 12.90
C ASP A 137 -2.20 -0.09 13.58
N ILE A 138 -1.65 -1.30 13.64
CA ILE A 138 -2.28 -2.44 14.29
C ILE A 138 -1.43 -2.84 15.50
N PRO A 139 -1.96 -2.74 16.74
CA PRO A 139 -1.18 -2.98 17.93
C PRO A 139 -0.81 -4.47 18.07
N ILE A 140 0.46 -4.73 18.39
CA ILE A 140 1.00 -6.07 18.66
C ILE A 140 1.58 -6.09 20.08
N GLN A 141 1.12 -7.03 20.92
CA GLN A 141 1.45 -7.06 22.34
C GLN A 141 2.66 -7.96 22.70
N GLY A 142 3.29 -8.62 21.73
CA GLY A 142 4.40 -9.53 21.99
C GLY A 142 5.20 -9.91 20.74
N PRO A 143 6.28 -10.69 20.87
CA PRO A 143 7.13 -11.09 19.75
C PRO A 143 6.44 -12.04 18.77
N SER A 144 5.27 -12.57 19.11
CA SER A 144 4.38 -13.34 18.24
C SER A 144 2.94 -13.02 18.60
N ALA A 145 2.11 -12.73 17.61
CA ALA A 145 0.68 -12.45 17.80
C ALA A 145 -0.17 -12.98 16.64
N SER A 146 -1.43 -13.31 16.93
CA SER A 146 -2.47 -13.49 15.92
C SER A 146 -3.22 -12.17 15.80
N VAL A 147 -3.28 -11.64 14.59
CA VAL A 147 -3.80 -10.30 14.28
C VAL A 147 -4.89 -10.43 13.22
N GLN A 148 -5.96 -9.66 13.39
CA GLN A 148 -7.04 -9.56 12.42
C GLN A 148 -6.82 -8.35 11.50
N LEU A 149 -6.86 -8.58 10.19
CA LEU A 149 -6.74 -7.54 9.16
C LEU A 149 -8.09 -7.39 8.44
N PRO A 150 -8.90 -6.38 8.81
CA PRO A 150 -10.19 -6.12 8.19
C PRO A 150 -10.00 -5.47 6.82
N LEU A 151 -10.62 -6.02 5.78
CA LEU A 151 -10.60 -5.50 4.42
C LEU A 151 -12.02 -5.17 3.92
N PRO A 152 -12.31 -3.89 3.62
CA PRO A 152 -13.62 -3.49 3.13
C PRO A 152 -13.87 -3.99 1.70
N ALA A 153 -15.14 -4.01 1.28
CA ALA A 153 -15.53 -4.44 -0.06
C ALA A 153 -14.97 -3.57 -1.19
N ALA A 154 -14.64 -2.31 -0.89
CA ALA A 154 -14.00 -1.41 -1.85
C ALA A 154 -12.48 -1.66 -2.02
N ALA A 155 -11.84 -2.43 -1.14
CA ALA A 155 -10.39 -2.65 -1.19
C ALA A 155 -9.96 -3.32 -2.51
N ARG A 156 -8.96 -2.74 -3.16
CA ARG A 156 -8.35 -3.26 -4.40
C ARG A 156 -7.05 -3.98 -4.14
N SER A 157 -6.33 -3.53 -3.12
CA SER A 157 -5.10 -4.14 -2.62
C SER A 157 -4.90 -3.75 -1.16
N VAL A 158 -4.01 -4.48 -0.51
CA VAL A 158 -3.49 -4.14 0.80
C VAL A 158 -1.98 -4.35 0.81
N SER A 159 -1.26 -3.41 1.42
CA SER A 159 0.13 -3.52 1.81
C SER A 159 0.21 -3.48 3.33
N VAL A 160 0.95 -4.39 3.94
CA VAL A 160 1.22 -4.39 5.37
C VAL A 160 2.71 -4.27 5.56
N TYR A 161 3.13 -3.20 6.21
CA TYR A 161 4.51 -2.98 6.62
C TYR A 161 4.71 -3.53 8.03
N PHE A 162 5.77 -4.30 8.20
CA PHE A 162 6.22 -4.80 9.49
C PHE A 162 7.59 -4.21 9.80
N SER A 163 7.83 -3.79 11.04
CA SER A 163 9.17 -3.44 11.49
C SER A 163 9.44 -3.86 12.92
N VAL A 164 10.71 -3.91 13.28
CA VAL A 164 11.17 -4.24 14.63
C VAL A 164 12.45 -3.46 14.95
N GLU A 165 12.62 -3.05 16.19
CA GLU A 165 13.78 -2.25 16.61
C GLU A 165 15.10 -3.02 16.53
N ASP A 166 15.08 -4.33 16.85
CA ASP A 166 16.24 -5.21 16.71
C ASP A 166 16.41 -5.65 15.25
N LEU A 167 17.26 -4.93 14.53
CA LEU A 167 17.55 -5.15 13.11
C LEU A 167 18.19 -6.52 12.80
N THR A 168 18.59 -7.28 13.83
CA THR A 168 19.13 -8.64 13.66
C THR A 168 18.04 -9.71 13.68
N GLN A 169 16.80 -9.35 14.02
CA GLN A 169 15.64 -10.24 13.96
C GLN A 169 14.91 -10.06 12.64
N LYS A 170 14.37 -11.15 12.10
CA LYS A 170 13.44 -11.12 10.97
C LYS A 170 12.05 -10.75 11.49
N VAL A 171 11.27 -10.00 10.72
CA VAL A 171 9.90 -9.62 11.09
C VAL A 171 8.99 -9.79 9.89
N GLY A 172 7.76 -10.26 10.10
CA GLY A 172 6.75 -10.39 9.05
C GLY A 172 5.60 -11.30 9.44
N ALA A 173 4.71 -11.54 8.48
CA ALA A 173 3.68 -12.56 8.61
C ALA A 173 4.24 -13.95 8.30
N THR A 174 4.00 -14.91 9.18
CA THR A 174 4.42 -16.31 8.99
C THR A 174 3.28 -17.19 8.48
N SER A 175 2.04 -16.75 8.68
CA SER A 175 0.85 -17.32 8.06
C SER A 175 -0.18 -16.23 7.79
N VAL A 176 -0.90 -16.36 6.68
CA VAL A 176 -2.04 -15.49 6.36
C VAL A 176 -3.18 -16.37 5.86
N HIS A 177 -4.35 -16.24 6.47
CA HIS A 177 -5.58 -16.92 6.06
C HIS A 177 -6.59 -15.90 5.54
N ALA A 178 -7.18 -16.22 4.38
CA ALA A 178 -8.30 -15.47 3.82
C ALA A 178 -9.54 -15.58 4.72
N PRO A 179 -10.54 -14.69 4.56
CA PRO A 179 -11.81 -14.76 5.30
C PRO A 179 -12.53 -16.11 5.14
N SER A 180 -12.31 -16.79 4.01
CA SER A 180 -12.78 -18.16 3.75
C SER A 180 -12.05 -19.27 4.54
N GLY A 181 -11.01 -18.92 5.31
CA GLY A 181 -10.14 -19.84 6.05
C GLY A 181 -9.00 -20.44 5.22
N LEU A 182 -9.01 -20.25 3.90
CA LEU A 182 -7.98 -20.76 3.00
C LEU A 182 -6.62 -20.07 3.26
N PRO A 183 -5.51 -20.82 3.38
CA PRO A 183 -4.19 -20.23 3.54
C PRO A 183 -3.77 -19.52 2.23
N VAL A 184 -3.26 -18.30 2.35
CA VAL A 184 -2.69 -17.52 1.23
C VAL A 184 -1.19 -17.27 1.39
N VAL A 185 -0.68 -17.33 2.62
CA VAL A 185 0.75 -17.35 2.97
C VAL A 185 0.98 -18.39 4.06
N GLY A 186 2.11 -19.10 4.01
CA GLY A 186 2.60 -19.97 5.08
C GLY A 186 2.99 -21.37 4.60
N PRO A 187 3.47 -22.24 5.50
CA PRO A 187 3.95 -23.58 5.16
C PRO A 187 2.85 -24.49 4.58
N GLN A 188 1.59 -24.11 4.75
CA GLN A 188 0.42 -24.86 4.28
C GLN A 188 0.01 -24.50 2.84
N CYS A 189 0.69 -23.58 2.17
CA CYS A 189 0.43 -23.28 0.76
C CYS A 189 0.80 -24.42 -0.20
N VAL A 190 1.57 -25.41 0.25
CA VAL A 190 2.10 -26.48 -0.61
C VAL A 190 1.40 -27.80 -0.35
N THR A 191 0.94 -28.43 -1.43
CA THR A 191 0.31 -29.75 -1.43
C THR A 191 1.32 -30.91 -1.40
N GLY A 192 2.53 -30.71 -0.84
CA GLY A 192 3.62 -31.69 -0.81
C GLY A 192 4.81 -31.29 0.09
N GLU A 193 5.78 -32.20 0.24
CA GLU A 193 6.99 -32.05 1.07
C GLU A 193 8.01 -31.05 0.45
N GLY A 194 7.63 -29.79 0.31
CA GLY A 194 8.48 -28.71 -0.22
C GLY A 194 9.37 -28.05 0.85
N SER A 195 10.52 -27.51 0.44
CA SER A 195 11.33 -26.61 1.27
C SER A 195 10.63 -25.25 1.47
N GLU A 196 11.03 -24.49 2.50
CA GLU A 196 10.55 -23.12 2.75
C GLU A 196 10.67 -22.22 1.52
N GLU A 197 11.75 -22.38 0.75
CA GLU A 197 11.98 -21.68 -0.51
C GLU A 197 10.95 -22.07 -1.60
N ALA A 198 10.61 -23.36 -1.73
CA ALA A 198 9.58 -23.78 -2.67
C ALA A 198 8.21 -23.16 -2.31
N ASN A 199 7.89 -23.13 -1.01
CA ASN A 199 6.63 -22.55 -0.50
C ASN A 199 6.49 -21.07 -0.90
N TYR A 200 7.57 -20.30 -0.81
CA TYR A 200 7.59 -18.88 -1.20
C TYR A 200 7.16 -18.67 -2.66
N TYR A 201 7.62 -19.51 -3.59
CA TYR A 201 7.32 -19.36 -5.00
C TYR A 201 5.95 -19.92 -5.42
N THR A 202 5.38 -20.84 -4.64
CA THR A 202 4.10 -21.51 -4.95
C THR A 202 2.90 -20.95 -4.19
N CYS A 203 3.10 -20.17 -3.12
CA CYS A 203 1.99 -19.52 -2.41
C CYS A 203 1.26 -18.52 -3.34
N PRO A 204 -0.07 -18.39 -3.21
CA PRO A 204 -0.86 -17.30 -3.78
C PRO A 204 -0.26 -15.90 -3.60
N VAL A 205 0.33 -15.68 -2.43
CA VAL A 205 0.94 -14.42 -2.05
C VAL A 205 2.40 -14.68 -1.71
N ARG A 206 3.29 -13.90 -2.33
CA ARG A 206 4.72 -13.96 -2.05
C ARG A 206 5.03 -13.04 -0.88
N HIS A 207 5.41 -13.65 0.23
CA HIS A 207 5.88 -12.94 1.40
C HIS A 207 6.81 -13.84 2.21
N ARG A 208 7.82 -13.22 2.81
CA ARG A 208 8.68 -13.86 3.80
C ARG A 208 9.14 -12.82 4.82
N PRO A 209 9.29 -13.19 6.10
CA PRO A 209 9.94 -12.33 7.07
C PRO A 209 11.37 -11.96 6.67
N GLU A 210 11.72 -10.69 6.83
CA GLU A 210 13.03 -10.12 6.48
C GLU A 210 13.64 -9.37 7.66
N LEU A 211 14.95 -9.17 7.65
CA LEU A 211 15.69 -8.55 8.76
C LEU A 211 15.24 -7.11 9.03
N GLY A 212 14.82 -6.84 10.27
CA GLY A 212 14.38 -5.54 10.76
C GLY A 212 13.03 -5.05 10.23
N GLN A 213 12.66 -5.42 9.00
CA GLN A 213 11.46 -4.93 8.33
C GLN A 213 11.08 -5.80 7.12
N SER A 214 9.79 -5.93 6.85
CA SER A 214 9.27 -6.59 5.65
C SER A 214 7.95 -6.00 5.21
N VAL A 215 7.55 -6.30 3.97
CA VAL A 215 6.25 -5.89 3.42
C VAL A 215 5.51 -7.11 2.89
N LEU A 216 4.24 -7.23 3.26
CA LEU A 216 3.28 -8.13 2.65
C LEU A 216 2.41 -7.31 1.69
N ALA A 217 2.30 -7.70 0.42
CA ALA A 217 1.37 -7.08 -0.52
C ALA A 217 0.40 -8.11 -1.11
N MET A 218 -0.89 -7.78 -1.11
CA MET A 218 -1.96 -8.61 -1.63
C MET A 218 -2.90 -7.80 -2.55
N PRO A 219 -3.39 -8.38 -3.65
CA PRO A 219 -3.03 -9.70 -4.17
C PRO A 219 -1.67 -9.69 -4.90
N SER A 220 -1.02 -10.85 -5.02
CA SER A 220 0.15 -11.01 -5.89
C SER A 220 -0.21 -11.44 -7.32
N SER A 221 -1.47 -11.82 -7.58
CA SER A 221 -1.97 -12.24 -8.88
C SER A 221 -3.42 -11.79 -9.10
N PRO A 222 -3.82 -11.35 -10.30
CA PRO A 222 -5.19 -10.91 -10.56
C PRO A 222 -6.20 -12.07 -10.57
N THR A 223 -5.77 -13.30 -10.84
CA THR A 223 -6.64 -14.48 -10.83
C THR A 223 -7.06 -14.91 -9.43
N GLN A 224 -6.41 -14.36 -8.40
CA GLN A 224 -6.74 -14.55 -6.99
C GLN A 224 -7.01 -13.19 -6.33
N PRO A 225 -8.19 -12.60 -6.61
CA PRO A 225 -8.52 -11.28 -6.10
C PRO A 225 -8.64 -11.28 -4.57
N LEU A 226 -8.44 -10.09 -3.99
CA LEU A 226 -8.65 -9.83 -2.59
C LEU A 226 -10.12 -10.09 -2.20
N GLN A 227 -10.35 -10.77 -1.09
CA GLN A 227 -11.70 -11.04 -0.56
C GLN A 227 -12.05 -9.98 0.47
N ALA A 228 -13.27 -9.46 0.45
CA ALA A 228 -13.76 -8.63 1.56
C ALA A 228 -13.95 -9.49 2.81
N GLY A 229 -13.67 -8.94 3.99
CA GLY A 229 -13.79 -9.65 5.27
C GLY A 229 -12.54 -9.52 6.12
N VAL A 230 -12.41 -10.38 7.13
CA VAL A 230 -11.29 -10.36 8.07
C VAL A 230 -10.27 -11.43 7.72
N TYR A 231 -9.06 -11.02 7.36
CA TYR A 231 -7.92 -11.92 7.25
C TYR A 231 -7.32 -12.20 8.62
N SER A 232 -6.85 -13.43 8.84
CA SER A 232 -6.13 -13.81 10.05
C SER A 232 -4.64 -13.95 9.75
N LEU A 233 -3.81 -13.18 10.45
CA LEU A 233 -2.37 -13.12 10.26
C LEU A 233 -1.66 -13.60 11.53
N THR A 234 -0.72 -14.52 11.38
CA THR A 234 0.28 -14.76 12.44
C THR A 234 1.49 -13.88 12.15
N VAL A 235 1.78 -12.94 13.03
CA VAL A 235 2.91 -12.01 12.91
C VAL A 235 3.97 -12.37 13.94
N GLN A 236 5.23 -12.44 13.52
CA GLN A 236 6.33 -12.81 14.41
C GLN A 236 7.57 -11.95 14.17
N SER A 237 8.26 -11.63 15.25
CA SER A 237 9.71 -11.42 15.23
C SER A 237 10.39 -12.78 15.37
N GLN A 238 11.40 -13.04 14.55
CA GLN A 238 12.10 -14.32 14.48
C GLN A 238 13.61 -14.11 14.56
N ARG A 239 14.32 -15.04 15.22
CA ARG A 239 15.79 -15.05 15.22
C ARG A 239 16.30 -15.41 13.83
N ALA A 240 17.30 -14.70 13.34
CA ALA A 240 17.83 -14.90 11.99
C ALA A 240 18.40 -16.32 11.72
N VAL A 241 18.90 -16.99 12.76
CA VAL A 241 19.65 -18.25 12.64
C VAL A 241 18.75 -19.46 12.47
N ASP A 242 17.61 -19.50 13.16
CA ASP A 242 16.76 -20.70 13.25
C ASP A 242 15.27 -20.44 13.04
N SER A 243 14.89 -19.21 12.66
CA SER A 243 13.51 -18.76 12.44
C SER A 243 12.58 -18.99 13.64
N GLN A 244 13.11 -19.25 14.84
CA GLN A 244 12.33 -19.35 16.07
C GLN A 244 11.89 -17.96 16.53
N VAL A 245 10.81 -17.90 17.31
CA VAL A 245 10.31 -16.64 17.88
C VAL A 245 11.43 -15.89 18.60
N GLY A 246 11.59 -14.63 18.24
CA GLY A 246 12.56 -13.69 18.81
C GLY A 246 12.06 -13.03 20.08
N THR A 247 12.67 -11.90 20.44
CA THR A 247 12.38 -11.16 21.68
C THR A 247 11.76 -9.81 21.44
N ALA A 248 11.95 -9.24 20.25
CA ALA A 248 11.50 -7.89 19.95
C ALA A 248 10.02 -7.91 19.50
N ILE A 249 9.29 -6.86 19.85
CA ILE A 249 7.87 -6.72 19.54
C ILE A 249 7.74 -6.04 18.17
N PRO A 250 7.10 -6.68 17.18
CA PRO A 250 6.86 -6.05 15.88
C PRO A 250 5.94 -4.82 15.99
N SER A 251 6.16 -3.82 15.14
CA SER A 251 5.13 -2.88 14.74
C SER A 251 4.53 -3.29 13.40
N MET A 252 3.27 -2.93 13.17
CA MET A 252 2.52 -3.29 11.98
C MET A 252 1.65 -2.11 11.53
N THR A 253 1.79 -1.70 10.27
CA THR A 253 0.97 -0.66 9.66
C THR A 253 0.34 -1.23 8.40
N ALA A 254 -0.99 -1.18 8.32
CA ALA A 254 -1.74 -1.60 7.15
C ALA A 254 -2.07 -0.40 6.27
N VAL A 255 -1.98 -0.58 4.95
CA VAL A 255 -2.34 0.42 3.94
C VAL A 255 -3.21 -0.26 2.88
N ILE A 256 -4.45 0.19 2.73
CA ILE A 256 -5.39 -0.36 1.73
C ILE A 256 -5.63 0.66 0.62
N LYS A 257 -5.59 0.23 -0.65
CA LYS A 257 -6.02 1.06 -1.79
C LYS A 257 -7.50 0.83 -2.06
N LEU A 258 -8.25 1.91 -2.22
CA LEU A 258 -9.71 1.85 -2.44
C LEU A 258 -10.13 2.08 -3.89
N ASP A 259 -9.23 2.59 -4.74
CA ASP A 259 -9.49 2.86 -6.15
C ASP A 259 -8.47 2.18 -7.10
N SER A 260 -8.64 2.45 -8.39
CA SER A 260 -7.73 2.05 -9.46
C SER A 260 -7.03 3.26 -10.09
N SER A 261 -6.86 4.35 -9.34
CA SER A 261 -6.21 5.55 -9.87
C SER A 261 -4.76 5.20 -10.24
N PRO A 262 -4.34 5.49 -11.49
CA PRO A 262 -3.06 5.07 -12.03
C PRO A 262 -1.91 6.05 -11.75
N VAL A 263 -2.11 7.04 -10.88
CA VAL A 263 -1.21 8.18 -10.80
C VAL A 263 -0.05 7.88 -9.84
N LEU A 264 1.17 7.99 -10.34
CA LEU A 264 2.40 7.84 -9.58
C LEU A 264 3.13 9.18 -9.47
N ASP A 265 3.45 9.56 -8.24
CA ASP A 265 4.35 10.67 -7.95
C ASP A 265 5.77 10.12 -7.68
N LEU A 266 6.81 10.84 -8.13
CA LEU A 266 8.21 10.46 -7.94
C LEU A 266 8.97 11.57 -7.22
N HIS A 267 9.82 11.18 -6.27
CA HIS A 267 10.62 12.09 -5.45
C HIS A 267 12.10 11.76 -5.66
N PHE A 268 12.78 12.54 -6.49
CA PHE A 268 14.18 12.28 -6.85
C PHE A 268 15.13 12.95 -5.86
N HIS A 269 16.03 12.16 -5.27
CA HIS A 269 17.02 12.62 -4.31
C HIS A 269 18.42 12.44 -4.90
N PHE A 270 19.22 13.50 -4.91
CA PHE A 270 20.57 13.52 -5.50
C PHE A 270 21.62 13.70 -4.42
N LEU A 271 22.52 12.74 -4.29
CA LEU A 271 23.71 12.84 -3.42
C LEU A 271 24.81 13.66 -4.11
N ASN A 272 25.99 13.73 -3.49
CA ASN A 272 27.11 14.45 -4.08
C ASN A 272 27.77 13.62 -5.20
N PHE A 273 27.82 14.19 -6.41
CA PHE A 273 28.48 13.59 -7.58
C PHE A 273 29.69 14.37 -8.08
N ASP A 274 30.24 15.26 -7.25
CA ASP A 274 31.49 15.94 -7.56
C ASP A 274 32.59 14.91 -7.87
N GLU A 275 33.38 15.21 -8.90
CA GLU A 275 34.47 14.35 -9.38
C GLU A 275 34.04 12.91 -9.71
N HIS A 276 32.76 12.68 -10.02
CA HIS A 276 32.32 11.38 -10.48
C HIS A 276 33.10 10.98 -11.75
N PRO A 277 33.65 9.75 -11.83
CA PRO A 277 34.47 9.32 -12.97
C PRO A 277 33.77 9.44 -14.33
N CYS A 278 32.44 9.43 -14.31
CA CYS A 278 31.58 9.44 -15.49
C CYS A 278 30.72 10.69 -15.58
N SER A 279 31.17 11.78 -14.97
CA SER A 279 30.50 13.09 -15.00
C SER A 279 30.20 13.58 -16.42
N SER A 280 31.07 13.29 -17.39
CA SER A 280 30.83 13.61 -18.80
C SER A 280 29.56 12.98 -19.38
N ALA A 281 29.13 11.81 -18.88
CA ALA A 281 27.90 11.14 -19.31
C ALA A 281 26.62 11.88 -18.86
N PHE A 282 26.74 12.75 -17.87
CA PHE A 282 25.66 13.59 -17.35
C PHE A 282 25.98 15.09 -17.42
N GLY A 283 26.76 15.50 -18.43
CA GLY A 283 27.01 16.92 -18.70
C GLY A 283 27.97 17.61 -17.72
N GLY A 284 28.71 16.85 -16.92
CA GLY A 284 29.73 17.32 -15.97
C GLY A 284 29.21 17.52 -14.55
N HIS A 285 27.90 17.73 -14.37
CA HIS A 285 27.27 18.02 -13.08
C HIS A 285 25.84 17.49 -13.05
N LEU A 286 25.41 16.92 -11.93
CA LEU A 286 24.03 16.49 -11.73
C LEU A 286 23.63 16.78 -10.27
N ASP A 287 22.54 17.50 -10.11
CA ASP A 287 21.90 17.82 -8.83
C ASP A 287 20.41 18.09 -9.09
N ALA A 288 19.64 18.39 -8.05
CA ALA A 288 18.22 18.68 -8.15
C ALA A 288 17.89 19.82 -9.13
N ALA A 289 18.74 20.85 -9.20
CA ALA A 289 18.54 21.98 -10.11
C ALA A 289 18.79 21.58 -11.57
N THR A 290 19.87 20.83 -11.80
CA THR A 290 20.26 20.34 -13.13
C THR A 290 19.26 19.32 -13.64
N ALA A 291 18.84 18.37 -12.79
CA ALA A 291 17.85 17.36 -13.14
C ALA A 291 16.52 17.98 -13.59
N LYS A 292 16.10 19.11 -13.00
CA LYS A 292 14.88 19.83 -13.42
C LYS A 292 14.94 20.43 -14.83
N ALA A 293 16.13 20.74 -15.34
CA ALA A 293 16.30 21.55 -16.56
C ALA A 293 17.06 20.86 -17.70
N ALA A 294 17.92 19.88 -17.39
CA ALA A 294 18.80 19.27 -18.37
C ALA A 294 18.04 18.24 -19.24
N SER A 295 18.27 18.32 -20.55
CA SER A 295 17.62 17.45 -21.54
C SER A 295 17.95 15.96 -21.33
N PHE A 296 19.19 15.65 -20.92
CA PHE A 296 19.55 14.25 -20.65
C PHE A 296 18.71 13.62 -19.54
N PHE A 297 18.24 14.41 -18.57
CA PHE A 297 17.42 13.91 -17.47
C PHE A 297 15.93 13.98 -17.83
N GLN A 298 15.48 15.11 -18.39
CA GLN A 298 14.06 15.32 -18.70
C GLN A 298 13.60 14.58 -19.96
N ASP A 299 14.37 14.67 -21.03
CA ASP A 299 14.00 14.14 -22.34
C ASP A 299 14.47 12.69 -22.51
N ASP A 300 15.70 12.35 -22.11
CA ASP A 300 16.20 10.98 -22.31
C ASP A 300 15.76 10.04 -21.18
N TYR A 301 15.97 10.41 -19.92
CA TYR A 301 15.66 9.55 -18.77
C TYR A 301 14.17 9.57 -18.41
N LEU A 302 13.59 10.73 -18.12
CA LEU A 302 12.20 10.81 -17.67
C LEU A 302 11.19 10.51 -18.77
N SER A 303 11.45 10.85 -20.03
CA SER A 303 10.55 10.46 -21.12
C SER A 303 10.52 8.95 -21.30
N GLU A 304 11.69 8.29 -21.32
CA GLU A 304 11.75 6.82 -21.42
C GLU A 304 11.06 6.17 -20.21
N LEU A 305 11.34 6.65 -18.99
CA LEU A 305 10.70 6.14 -17.78
C LEU A 305 9.17 6.27 -17.84
N LYS A 306 8.69 7.44 -18.29
CA LYS A 306 7.26 7.69 -18.50
C LYS A 306 6.66 6.74 -19.53
N ASP A 307 7.35 6.53 -20.65
CA ASP A 307 6.87 5.67 -21.74
C ASP A 307 6.80 4.20 -21.31
N ILE A 308 7.77 3.72 -20.53
CA ILE A 308 7.75 2.36 -19.97
C ILE A 308 6.59 2.20 -18.98
N LEU A 309 6.46 3.11 -18.00
CA LEU A 309 5.41 3.03 -16.98
C LEU A 309 3.99 3.18 -17.58
N ALA A 310 3.84 3.98 -18.64
CA ALA A 310 2.59 4.10 -19.38
C ALA A 310 2.14 2.78 -20.02
N ARG A 311 3.05 1.89 -20.41
CA ARG A 311 2.72 0.52 -20.88
C ARG A 311 2.08 -0.31 -19.77
N GLY A 312 2.49 -0.08 -18.53
CA GLY A 312 1.91 -0.66 -17.32
C GLY A 312 0.65 0.05 -16.84
N GLY A 313 0.12 1.01 -17.62
CA GLY A 313 -1.08 1.78 -17.26
C GLY A 313 -0.85 2.80 -16.16
N VAL A 314 0.41 3.10 -15.81
CA VAL A 314 0.78 4.06 -14.75
C VAL A 314 1.08 5.41 -15.37
N THR A 315 0.53 6.47 -14.80
CA THR A 315 0.75 7.85 -15.25
C THR A 315 1.62 8.60 -14.25
N LEU A 316 2.81 9.02 -14.68
CA LEU A 316 3.65 9.90 -13.87
C LEU A 316 3.03 11.30 -13.77
N ASN A 317 2.89 11.79 -12.55
CA ASN A 317 2.38 13.14 -12.28
C ASN A 317 3.43 14.02 -11.60
N ASN A 318 3.39 14.14 -10.26
CA ASN A 318 4.25 15.09 -9.55
C ASN A 318 5.66 14.54 -9.51
N LYS A 319 6.61 15.45 -9.70
CA LYS A 319 8.03 15.16 -9.61
C LYS A 319 8.64 16.21 -8.70
N SER A 320 9.28 15.76 -7.64
CA SER A 320 10.12 16.61 -6.79
C SER A 320 11.58 16.20 -6.98
N TYR A 321 12.47 17.13 -6.69
CA TYR A 321 13.91 16.96 -6.85
C TYR A 321 14.58 17.69 -5.71
N ASP A 322 15.34 16.95 -4.93
CA ASP A 322 15.96 17.39 -3.70
C ASP A 322 17.42 16.92 -3.64
N ASP A 323 18.27 17.74 -3.04
CA ASP A 323 19.70 17.45 -2.88
C ASP A 323 19.97 16.99 -1.44
N LEU A 324 20.68 15.87 -1.29
CA LEU A 324 21.11 15.29 -0.01
C LEU A 324 22.63 15.39 0.15
N ARG A 325 23.15 16.62 0.22
CA ARG A 325 24.61 16.91 0.20
C ARG A 325 25.30 16.76 1.55
N ASP A 326 24.53 16.65 2.63
CA ASP A 326 25.00 16.55 4.01
C ASP A 326 25.27 15.10 4.47
N HIS A 327 25.24 14.14 3.54
CA HIS A 327 25.45 12.71 3.79
C HIS A 327 26.58 12.10 2.93
N PRO A 328 27.83 12.60 3.01
CA PRO A 328 28.94 12.08 2.21
C PRO A 328 29.31 10.63 2.54
N ASP A 329 28.90 10.12 3.72
CA ASP A 329 29.07 8.72 4.11
C ASP A 329 28.16 7.76 3.33
N LEU A 330 27.18 8.29 2.59
CA LEU A 330 26.23 7.54 1.77
C LEU A 330 26.49 7.66 0.26
N ASP A 331 27.50 8.44 -0.17
CA ASP A 331 27.81 8.68 -1.59
C ASP A 331 28.18 7.38 -2.33
N GLY A 332 28.95 6.50 -1.69
CA GLY A 332 29.24 5.13 -2.14
C GLY A 332 28.56 4.15 -1.19
N LEU A 333 27.53 3.47 -1.66
CA LEU A 333 26.59 2.80 -0.78
C LEU A 333 26.77 1.28 -0.81
N ASP A 334 27.16 0.72 0.32
CA ASP A 334 27.04 -0.71 0.57
C ASP A 334 25.55 -1.06 0.70
N VAL A 335 25.09 -2.10 -0.01
CA VAL A 335 23.69 -2.55 0.06
C VAL A 335 23.24 -2.84 1.50
N ALA A 336 24.17 -3.27 2.36
CA ALA A 336 23.90 -3.50 3.79
C ALA A 336 23.53 -2.22 4.55
N LYS A 337 23.85 -1.04 4.01
CA LYS A 337 23.55 0.29 4.58
C LYS A 337 22.46 1.05 3.83
N VAL A 338 21.89 0.50 2.76
CA VAL A 338 20.83 1.17 1.97
C VAL A 338 19.66 1.64 2.83
N GLY A 339 19.32 0.89 3.87
CA GLY A 339 18.26 1.27 4.79
C GLY A 339 18.45 2.64 5.44
N GLU A 340 19.69 3.07 5.72
CA GLU A 340 19.96 4.39 6.29
C GLU A 340 19.68 5.51 5.30
N LEU A 341 19.95 5.28 4.01
CA LEU A 341 19.64 6.23 2.93
C LEU A 341 18.13 6.31 2.69
N LEU A 342 17.46 5.16 2.53
CA LEU A 342 16.01 5.13 2.23
C LEU A 342 15.17 5.80 3.33
N LYS A 343 15.63 5.76 4.58
CA LYS A 343 14.99 6.42 5.72
C LYS A 343 14.93 7.95 5.58
N LEU A 344 15.78 8.56 4.76
CA LEU A 344 15.73 10.00 4.49
C LEU A 344 14.54 10.39 3.60
N GLY A 345 13.91 9.43 2.91
CA GLY A 345 12.78 9.65 2.02
C GLY A 345 11.49 9.81 2.80
N THR A 346 11.17 11.02 3.25
CA THR A 346 10.00 11.29 4.10
C THR A 346 8.67 11.41 3.34
N SER A 347 8.68 11.40 2.00
CA SER A 347 7.45 11.43 1.21
C SER A 347 6.64 10.16 1.44
N SER A 348 5.42 10.33 1.96
CA SER A 348 4.44 9.26 2.18
C SER A 348 3.56 8.97 0.97
N VAL A 349 3.67 9.77 -0.11
CA VAL A 349 2.96 9.58 -1.37
C VAL A 349 3.98 9.31 -2.47
N GLY A 350 3.71 8.34 -3.35
CA GLY A 350 4.62 8.01 -4.44
C GLY A 350 5.87 7.23 -4.01
N ILE A 351 6.95 7.33 -4.79
CA ILE A 351 8.21 6.60 -4.56
C ILE A 351 9.38 7.58 -4.48
N ASN A 352 10.21 7.43 -3.46
CA ASN A 352 11.51 8.11 -3.38
C ASN A 352 12.54 7.34 -4.23
N VAL A 353 13.25 8.06 -5.10
CA VAL A 353 14.27 7.52 -5.99
C VAL A 353 15.59 8.22 -5.68
N PHE A 354 16.53 7.50 -5.09
CA PHE A 354 17.82 8.02 -4.68
C PHE A 354 18.87 7.72 -5.73
N PHE A 355 19.57 8.74 -6.20
CA PHE A 355 20.76 8.58 -7.02
C PHE A 355 22.01 8.62 -6.15
N VAL A 356 22.86 7.59 -6.25
CA VAL A 356 24.13 7.47 -5.54
C VAL A 356 25.27 7.32 -6.54
N ARG A 357 26.53 7.52 -6.12
CA ARG A 357 27.67 7.39 -7.04
C ARG A 357 27.82 5.94 -7.51
N THR A 358 27.78 5.00 -6.57
CA THR A 358 27.96 3.57 -6.85
C THR A 358 27.30 2.72 -5.78
N LEU A 359 26.91 1.51 -6.14
CA LEU A 359 26.39 0.48 -5.23
C LEU A 359 27.41 -0.66 -5.08
N SER A 360 27.59 -1.13 -3.84
CA SER A 360 28.39 -2.31 -3.52
C SER A 360 27.49 -3.45 -3.06
N PRO A 361 27.72 -4.70 -3.51
CA PRO A 361 28.87 -5.17 -4.27
C PRO A 361 28.87 -4.74 -5.74
N ILE A 362 30.07 -4.70 -6.34
CA ILE A 362 30.26 -4.35 -7.75
C ILE A 362 29.36 -5.21 -8.65
N GLY A 363 28.68 -4.55 -9.59
CA GLY A 363 27.73 -5.19 -10.51
C GLY A 363 26.27 -5.01 -10.11
N LEU A 364 25.99 -4.51 -8.91
CA LEU A 364 24.66 -4.05 -8.53
C LEU A 364 24.46 -2.61 -9.06
N GLN A 365 23.42 -2.40 -9.86
CA GLN A 365 23.15 -1.09 -10.49
C GLN A 365 21.97 -0.36 -9.86
N ALA A 366 21.06 -1.12 -9.27
CA ALA A 366 19.93 -0.59 -8.54
C ALA A 366 19.52 -1.56 -7.43
N PHE A 367 18.80 -1.03 -6.45
CA PHE A 367 18.30 -1.81 -5.33
C PHE A 367 17.05 -1.17 -4.76
N GLY A 368 16.03 -1.99 -4.49
CA GLY A 368 14.85 -1.59 -3.77
C GLY A 368 14.21 -2.78 -3.05
N PRO A 369 13.29 -2.53 -2.11
CA PRO A 369 12.42 -3.57 -1.60
C PRO A 369 11.44 -4.04 -2.69
N SER A 370 11.01 -5.29 -2.61
CA SER A 370 10.02 -5.87 -3.52
C SER A 370 9.06 -6.76 -2.72
N PRO A 371 7.82 -6.29 -2.42
CA PRO A 371 7.31 -4.92 -2.58
C PRO A 371 7.91 -3.92 -1.57
N GLY A 372 7.74 -2.62 -1.83
CA GLY A 372 8.06 -1.55 -0.88
C GLY A 372 6.87 -1.12 0.00
N PRO A 373 7.11 -0.41 1.10
CA PRO A 373 6.07 0.05 2.02
C PRO A 373 5.29 1.19 1.38
N ALA A 374 4.11 0.86 0.86
CA ALA A 374 3.23 1.84 0.24
C ALA A 374 2.68 2.82 1.28
N GLY A 375 2.58 4.10 0.93
CA GLY A 375 1.97 5.10 1.83
C GLY A 375 2.85 5.53 3.01
N LEU A 376 4.06 4.98 3.16
CA LEU A 376 4.93 5.21 4.32
C LEU A 376 6.26 5.83 3.90
N GLY A 377 6.48 7.07 4.34
CA GLY A 377 7.78 7.75 4.26
C GLY A 377 8.62 7.49 5.51
N GLY A 378 9.92 7.71 5.41
CA GLY A 378 10.83 7.68 6.56
C GLY A 378 11.14 6.28 7.11
N THR A 379 10.84 5.22 6.36
CA THR A 379 11.22 3.84 6.72
C THR A 379 12.54 3.47 6.05
N ARG A 380 13.21 2.44 6.56
CA ARG A 380 14.44 1.90 5.94
C ARG A 380 14.15 1.14 4.63
N GLN A 381 12.93 1.18 4.11
CA GLN A 381 12.51 0.66 2.81
C GLN A 381 11.76 1.72 1.97
N SER A 382 11.69 2.99 2.38
CA SER A 382 10.89 4.03 1.72
C SER A 382 11.52 4.56 0.43
N GLY A 383 11.79 3.71 -0.55
CA GLY A 383 12.22 4.09 -1.89
C GLY A 383 13.08 3.04 -2.59
N ILE A 384 13.71 3.47 -3.67
CA ILE A 384 14.67 2.70 -4.47
C ILE A 384 15.97 3.50 -4.66
N VAL A 385 17.07 2.80 -4.89
CA VAL A 385 18.39 3.40 -5.11
C VAL A 385 18.92 3.03 -6.49
N ILE A 386 19.47 4.01 -7.20
CA ILE A 386 20.05 3.89 -8.54
C ILE A 386 21.51 4.36 -8.51
N GLY A 387 22.45 3.49 -8.92
CA GLY A 387 23.87 3.82 -9.03
C GLY A 387 24.21 4.53 -10.35
N LEU A 388 24.78 5.73 -10.27
CA LEU A 388 25.13 6.55 -11.44
C LEU A 388 26.41 6.08 -12.17
N ASP A 389 27.25 5.28 -11.53
CA ASP A 389 28.34 4.55 -12.20
C ASP A 389 27.83 3.66 -13.35
N THR A 390 26.57 3.28 -13.36
CA THR A 390 25.92 2.64 -14.51
C THR A 390 26.07 3.46 -15.80
N LEU A 391 26.05 4.79 -15.74
CA LEU A 391 26.21 5.69 -16.90
C LEU A 391 27.63 5.69 -17.48
N CYS A 392 28.61 5.10 -16.79
CA CYS A 392 29.95 4.92 -17.33
C CYS A 392 29.99 3.99 -18.55
N TYR A 393 29.02 3.07 -18.64
CA TYR A 393 28.97 2.02 -19.66
C TYR A 393 27.56 1.80 -20.23
N ARG A 394 26.60 2.63 -19.82
CA ARG A 394 25.20 2.66 -20.28
C ARG A 394 24.76 4.08 -20.59
N ASN A 395 23.60 4.19 -21.25
CA ASN A 395 22.96 5.47 -21.51
C ASN A 395 21.74 5.71 -20.58
N TRP A 396 21.18 6.91 -20.64
CA TRP A 396 20.04 7.33 -19.83
C TRP A 396 18.77 6.50 -20.06
N SER A 397 18.50 6.05 -21.28
CA SER A 397 17.35 5.18 -21.58
C SER A 397 17.48 3.82 -20.88
N GLN A 398 18.69 3.26 -20.82
CA GLN A 398 18.95 2.02 -20.06
C GLN A 398 18.81 2.23 -18.56
N LEU A 399 19.28 3.36 -18.03
CA LEU A 399 19.09 3.71 -16.61
C LEU A 399 17.61 3.93 -16.26
N ALA A 400 16.83 4.52 -17.17
CA ALA A 400 15.39 4.69 -17.03
C ALA A 400 14.68 3.34 -16.98
N ARG A 401 15.07 2.39 -17.82
CA ARG A 401 14.53 1.02 -17.79
C ARG A 401 14.85 0.30 -16.48
N LEU A 402 16.09 0.41 -16.00
CA LEU A 402 16.48 -0.14 -14.71
C LEU A 402 15.66 0.49 -13.56
N THR A 403 15.46 1.81 -13.61
CA THR A 403 14.60 2.50 -12.62
C THR A 403 13.15 1.99 -12.73
N ALA A 404 12.62 1.81 -13.94
CA ALA A 404 11.27 1.29 -14.15
C ALA A 404 11.10 -0.14 -13.59
N HIS A 405 12.12 -0.99 -13.74
CA HIS A 405 12.15 -2.33 -13.15
C HIS A 405 12.02 -2.26 -11.62
N GLU A 406 12.82 -1.42 -10.96
CA GLU A 406 12.78 -1.26 -9.50
C GLU A 406 11.48 -0.60 -9.02
N ILE A 407 10.94 0.38 -9.75
CA ILE A 407 9.63 0.97 -9.44
C ILE A 407 8.54 -0.11 -9.53
N ALA A 408 8.55 -0.93 -10.58
CA ALA A 408 7.58 -2.00 -10.75
C ALA A 408 7.72 -3.08 -9.65
N ALA A 409 8.96 -3.40 -9.25
CA ALA A 409 9.24 -4.28 -8.13
C ALA A 409 8.70 -3.71 -6.81
N TYR A 410 8.97 -2.44 -6.54
CA TYR A 410 8.46 -1.70 -5.38
C TYR A 410 6.93 -1.70 -5.33
N MET A 411 6.29 -1.56 -6.49
CA MET A 411 4.84 -1.57 -6.63
C MET A 411 4.19 -2.95 -6.47
N GLY A 412 4.97 -4.03 -6.40
CA GLY A 412 4.51 -5.39 -6.12
C GLY A 412 4.61 -6.38 -7.27
N LEU A 413 5.30 -6.03 -8.37
CA LEU A 413 5.70 -7.04 -9.35
C LEU A 413 6.92 -7.82 -8.85
N TYR A 414 6.99 -9.08 -9.26
CA TYR A 414 8.16 -9.92 -9.05
C TYR A 414 8.87 -10.14 -10.37
N LYS A 415 10.13 -10.61 -10.31
CA LYS A 415 10.81 -11.00 -11.53
C LYS A 415 10.03 -12.13 -12.20
N ASN A 416 9.80 -12.02 -13.51
CA ASN A 416 9.04 -13.00 -14.29
C ASN A 416 9.71 -14.39 -14.28
N ILE A 417 11.01 -14.42 -14.01
CA ILE A 417 11.79 -15.63 -13.77
C ILE A 417 12.82 -15.39 -12.68
N GLU A 418 12.66 -16.07 -11.55
CA GLU A 418 13.64 -16.11 -10.47
C GLU A 418 14.52 -17.35 -10.60
N LEU A 419 15.83 -17.17 -10.42
CA LEU A 419 16.79 -18.26 -10.43
C LEU A 419 17.09 -18.66 -8.99
N LYS A 420 17.10 -19.96 -8.72
CA LYS A 420 17.51 -20.46 -7.41
C LYS A 420 18.99 -20.11 -7.19
N ALA A 421 19.32 -19.51 -6.05
CA ALA A 421 20.64 -18.94 -5.81
C ALA A 421 21.77 -19.99 -5.83
N ASP A 422 21.49 -21.21 -5.34
CA ASP A 422 22.44 -22.32 -5.30
C ASP A 422 22.39 -23.24 -6.54
N ASP A 423 21.33 -23.16 -7.36
CA ASP A 423 21.20 -23.87 -8.63
C ASP A 423 20.45 -23.05 -9.68
N PRO A 424 21.15 -22.24 -10.50
CA PRO A 424 20.55 -21.39 -11.53
C PRO A 424 19.77 -22.14 -12.63
N ARG A 425 19.81 -23.48 -12.65
CA ARG A 425 18.99 -24.30 -13.55
C ARG A 425 17.55 -24.40 -13.07
N VAL A 426 17.31 -24.23 -11.77
CA VAL A 426 15.97 -24.20 -11.18
C VAL A 426 15.42 -22.78 -11.35
N LYS A 427 14.25 -22.71 -11.97
CA LYS A 427 13.58 -21.48 -12.36
C LYS A 427 12.20 -21.44 -11.72
N TYR A 428 11.88 -20.33 -11.08
CA TYR A 428 10.55 -20.05 -10.55
C TYR A 428 9.94 -18.92 -11.36
N LEU A 429 8.80 -19.18 -12.00
CA LEU A 429 8.02 -18.13 -12.67
C LEU A 429 7.37 -17.24 -11.64
N ASP A 430 7.00 -16.01 -11.99
CA ASP A 430 6.16 -15.16 -11.14
C ASP A 430 4.74 -15.78 -10.96
N PRO A 431 3.89 -15.26 -10.06
CA PRO A 431 2.57 -15.84 -9.79
C PRO A 431 1.50 -15.43 -10.82
N LEU A 432 1.89 -14.85 -11.97
CA LEU A 432 0.99 -14.35 -13.00
C LEU A 432 0.90 -15.38 -14.14
N ASP A 433 -0.33 -15.70 -14.56
CA ASP A 433 -0.55 -16.77 -15.54
C ASP A 433 -0.18 -16.37 -16.99
N ASP A 434 -0.02 -15.08 -17.27
CA ASP A 434 0.23 -14.52 -18.61
C ASP A 434 1.66 -13.98 -18.82
N THR A 435 2.53 -14.14 -17.82
CA THR A 435 3.94 -13.80 -17.91
C THR A 435 4.72 -15.05 -18.31
N ASP A 436 5.50 -14.93 -19.39
CA ASP A 436 6.50 -15.93 -19.72
C ASP A 436 7.86 -15.52 -19.14
N GLY A 437 8.83 -16.43 -19.18
CA GLY A 437 10.22 -16.12 -18.81
C GLY A 437 10.98 -15.32 -19.89
N SER A 438 10.29 -14.54 -20.73
CA SER A 438 10.92 -13.80 -21.84
C SER A 438 11.88 -12.72 -21.32
N PRO A 439 13.05 -12.54 -21.96
CA PRO A 439 13.93 -11.41 -21.69
C PRO A 439 13.37 -10.07 -22.15
N THR A 440 12.28 -10.04 -22.94
CA THR A 440 11.63 -8.78 -23.35
C THR A 440 10.72 -8.20 -22.26
N ASN A 441 10.39 -8.98 -21.23
CA ASN A 441 9.62 -8.51 -20.09
C ASN A 441 10.43 -7.49 -19.26
N LEU A 442 9.76 -6.46 -18.75
CA LEU A 442 10.37 -5.46 -17.88
C LEU A 442 10.96 -6.10 -16.61
N MET A 443 10.25 -7.11 -16.06
CA MET A 443 10.62 -7.80 -14.82
C MET A 443 11.60 -8.95 -15.06
N PHE A 444 12.32 -8.99 -16.18
CA PHE A 444 13.38 -9.98 -16.37
C PHE A 444 14.49 -9.80 -15.35
N ASN A 445 15.05 -10.91 -14.86
CA ASN A 445 16.00 -10.94 -13.75
C ASN A 445 17.41 -10.38 -14.03
N SER A 446 17.57 -9.69 -15.16
CA SER A 446 18.83 -9.15 -15.64
C SER A 446 18.64 -7.69 -16.05
N GLU A 447 19.71 -6.91 -15.96
CA GLU A 447 19.82 -5.55 -16.51
C GLU A 447 19.46 -5.45 -18.01
N PHE A 448 19.45 -6.58 -18.73
CA PHE A 448 19.06 -6.65 -20.14
C PHE A 448 17.57 -6.95 -20.36
N GLY A 449 16.75 -6.86 -19.31
CA GLY A 449 15.30 -6.91 -19.43
C GLY A 449 14.77 -5.93 -20.47
N GLY A 450 13.60 -6.24 -21.03
CA GLY A 450 12.96 -5.39 -22.01
C GLY A 450 12.04 -4.36 -21.36
N VAL A 451 10.97 -4.03 -22.07
CA VAL A 451 9.99 -3.00 -21.66
C VAL A 451 8.55 -3.53 -21.77
N ASP A 452 8.39 -4.82 -22.02
CA ASP A 452 7.09 -5.44 -22.15
C ASP A 452 6.49 -5.67 -20.76
N ILE A 453 5.19 -5.37 -20.64
CA ILE A 453 4.42 -5.56 -19.42
C ILE A 453 3.16 -6.33 -19.82
N SER A 454 2.93 -7.48 -19.17
CA SER A 454 1.76 -8.30 -19.45
C SER A 454 0.46 -7.64 -18.95
N PRO A 455 -0.72 -8.04 -19.45
CA PRO A 455 -2.00 -7.63 -18.89
C PRO A 455 -2.13 -7.85 -17.38
N ALA A 456 -1.70 -8.99 -16.85
CA ALA A 456 -1.74 -9.26 -15.41
C ALA A 456 -0.78 -8.36 -14.63
N GLN A 457 0.42 -8.12 -15.15
CA GLN A 457 1.37 -7.17 -14.54
C GLN A 457 0.79 -5.75 -14.48
N ARG A 458 0.15 -5.29 -15.57
CA ARG A 458 -0.57 -4.01 -15.60
C ARG A 458 -1.67 -3.96 -14.52
N GLU A 459 -2.41 -5.04 -14.34
CA GLU A 459 -3.47 -5.11 -13.33
C GLU A 459 -2.92 -5.00 -11.91
N ILE A 460 -1.82 -5.69 -11.59
CA ILE A 460 -1.13 -5.55 -10.30
C ILE A 460 -0.60 -4.13 -10.09
N LEU A 461 0.07 -3.55 -11.09
CA LEU A 461 0.57 -2.17 -11.00
C LEU A 461 -0.56 -1.18 -10.73
N SER A 462 -1.69 -1.28 -11.43
CA SER A 462 -2.85 -0.38 -11.26
C SER A 462 -3.49 -0.45 -9.86
N ARG A 463 -3.24 -1.54 -9.14
CA ARG A 463 -3.74 -1.77 -7.78
C ARG A 463 -2.72 -1.38 -6.71
N SER A 464 -1.50 -1.01 -7.07
CA SER A 464 -0.47 -0.70 -6.08
C SER A 464 -0.88 0.46 -5.18
N ALA A 465 -0.85 0.27 -3.86
CA ALA A 465 -1.22 1.29 -2.87
C ALA A 465 -0.29 2.52 -2.86
N VAL A 466 0.81 2.47 -3.62
CA VAL A 466 1.70 3.60 -3.88
C VAL A 466 1.05 4.64 -4.80
N LEU A 467 0.09 4.22 -5.62
CA LEU A 467 -0.62 5.10 -6.55
C LEU A 467 -1.73 5.88 -5.86
N ARG A 468 -1.86 7.16 -6.23
CA ARG A 468 -2.85 8.10 -5.67
C ARG A 468 -4.08 8.28 -6.53
#